data_AF-A0A127FDT8-F1
#
_entry.id   AF-A0A127FDT8-F1
#
_cell.length_a   1.000
_cell.length_b   1.000
_cell.length_c   1.000
_cell.angle_alpha   90.00
_cell.angle_beta   90.00
_cell.angle_gamma   90.00
#
_symmetry.space_group_name_H-M   'P 1'
#
loop_
_entity.id
_entity.type
_entity.pdbx_description
1 polymer ?
#
loop_
_entity_poly.entity_id
_entity_poly.type
_entity_poly.pdbx_seq_one_letter_code
_entity_poly.pdbx_strand_id
1 'polypeptide(L)'
;MYRLLTLFLGQLIAGFVLSEAIGQDWTENSQARLWVLLSISLILGTALVRELIVSPKPAAQSADVRADRILNKCLTLTTGWLLVLVVTSISASWGVAASQVFIDDLVPLLPLLLLLIPAYIVITERLRGKTEDACSSFGAVLRGKEQWNTATHKTLILSWIVKAFFIPLMYGNLVLACEKLLILGVLPQMHNWVAWFVVLGLCIDLLVGAVGYISAGKLLRTEVISVDDSWLGWVVCLVCYAPFFQYVKLLTEQKDELLWTDWLSPEQPLYWIWAALIVSAWTIHWLSFIAFGLRFSNLTYRGLIDRGPYKYCKHPSYLSKNIFWWLNTVPFYGVLSFSDFAANIGGLSLVSLIYYLRAKTEERHLRRFSEYAAYARRLENTSLWLRVRAWMPRGSHA
;
A
#
# COMPACT_ATOMS: atom_id res chain seq x y z
N MET A 1 7.10 5.08 15.76
CA MET A 1 6.83 5.98 14.62
C MET A 1 8.12 6.57 14.07
N TYR A 2 8.88 7.33 14.88
CA TYR A 2 10.13 7.97 14.45
C TYR A 2 11.10 7.07 13.67
N ARG A 3 11.40 5.85 14.16
CA ARG A 3 12.28 4.91 13.43
C ARG A 3 11.77 4.51 12.03
N LEU A 4 10.46 4.35 11.86
CA LEU A 4 9.87 4.04 10.56
C LEU A 4 9.89 5.27 9.67
N LEU A 5 9.59 6.45 10.25
CA LEU A 5 9.64 7.71 9.55
C LEU A 5 11.06 7.99 9.00
N THR A 6 12.09 7.82 9.81
CA THR A 6 13.49 7.91 9.37
C THR A 6 13.84 6.86 8.32
N LEU A 7 13.33 5.63 8.47
CA LEU A 7 13.58 4.55 7.52
C LEU A 7 12.94 4.80 6.15
N PHE A 8 11.77 5.43 6.05
CA PHE A 8 11.13 5.65 4.75
C PHE A 8 11.54 7.00 4.14
N LEU A 9 11.48 8.10 4.90
CA LEU A 9 11.90 9.41 4.38
C LEU A 9 13.40 9.49 4.16
N GLY A 10 14.21 8.98 5.10
CA GLY A 10 15.66 9.05 4.98
C GLY A 10 16.17 8.29 3.75
N GLN A 11 15.47 7.25 3.32
CA GLN A 11 15.85 6.44 2.17
C GLN A 11 15.45 7.10 0.85
N LEU A 12 14.29 7.75 0.82
CA LEU A 12 13.95 8.64 -0.29
C LEU A 12 14.97 9.77 -0.42
N ILE A 13 15.31 10.45 0.68
CA ILE A 13 16.30 11.55 0.65
C ILE A 13 17.70 11.03 0.25
N ALA A 14 18.14 9.87 0.76
CA ALA A 14 19.44 9.31 0.42
C ALA A 14 19.52 8.92 -1.06
N GLY A 15 18.50 8.24 -1.58
CA GLY A 15 18.44 7.89 -3.00
C GLY A 15 18.40 9.13 -3.90
N PHE A 16 17.78 10.21 -3.43
CA PHE A 16 17.81 11.52 -4.08
C PHE A 16 19.24 12.12 -4.14
N VAL A 17 19.98 12.15 -3.02
CA VAL A 17 21.37 12.64 -3.00
C VAL A 17 22.27 11.81 -3.92
N LEU A 18 22.06 10.50 -3.95
CA LEU A 18 22.77 9.59 -4.83
C LEU A 18 22.46 9.83 -6.31
N SER A 19 21.21 10.14 -6.68
CA SER A 19 20.87 10.44 -8.08
C SER A 19 21.53 11.73 -8.58
N GLU A 20 21.61 12.78 -7.77
CA GLU A 20 22.33 14.00 -8.16
C GLU A 20 23.83 13.74 -8.35
N ALA A 21 24.42 12.88 -7.51
CA ALA A 21 25.83 12.55 -7.60
C ALA A 21 26.21 11.75 -8.87
N ILE A 22 25.25 11.06 -9.50
CA ILE A 22 25.46 10.24 -10.70
C ILE A 22 25.48 11.08 -11.99
N GLY A 23 25.12 12.38 -11.92
CA GLY A 23 25.21 13.32 -13.04
C GLY A 23 23.97 13.36 -13.95
N GLN A 24 23.81 14.45 -14.70
CA GLN A 24 22.64 14.76 -15.53
C GLN A 24 22.48 13.90 -16.81
N ASP A 25 23.39 12.97 -17.08
CA ASP A 25 23.39 12.18 -18.32
C ASP A 25 22.25 11.14 -18.40
N TRP A 26 21.52 10.93 -17.31
CA TRP A 26 20.44 9.96 -17.20
C TRP A 26 19.08 10.63 -17.36
N THR A 27 18.17 10.01 -18.12
CA THR A 27 16.77 10.45 -18.18
C THR A 27 16.10 10.34 -16.81
N GLU A 28 15.11 11.19 -16.53
CA GLU A 28 14.34 11.22 -15.28
C GLU A 28 13.74 9.85 -14.97
N ASN A 29 13.27 9.14 -16.00
CA ASN A 29 12.77 7.77 -15.88
C ASN A 29 13.83 6.80 -15.36
N SER A 30 15.06 6.88 -15.88
CA SER A 30 16.16 5.99 -15.48
C SER A 30 16.65 6.31 -14.06
N GLN A 31 16.72 7.60 -13.71
CA GLN A 31 17.02 8.06 -12.36
C GLN A 31 15.95 7.58 -11.36
N ALA A 32 14.67 7.70 -11.70
CA ALA A 32 13.56 7.24 -10.87
C ALA A 32 13.63 5.73 -10.59
N ARG A 33 13.89 4.90 -11.61
CA ARG A 33 14.06 3.45 -11.43
C ARG A 33 15.21 3.12 -10.46
N LEU A 34 16.37 3.75 -10.66
CA LEU A 34 17.53 3.56 -9.79
C LEU A 34 17.21 3.97 -8.34
N TRP A 35 16.59 5.14 -8.16
CA TRP A 35 16.19 5.65 -6.85
C TRP A 35 15.25 4.67 -6.13
N VAL A 36 14.24 4.14 -6.83
CA VAL A 36 13.30 3.17 -6.28
C VAL A 36 14.00 1.88 -5.87
N LEU A 37 14.85 1.33 -6.73
CA LEU A 37 15.60 0.10 -6.44
C LEU A 37 16.51 0.26 -5.22
N LEU A 38 17.23 1.38 -5.12
CA LEU A 38 18.09 1.69 -3.97
C LEU A 38 17.26 1.82 -2.67
N SER A 39 16.14 2.55 -2.73
CA SER A 39 15.26 2.77 -1.57
C SER A 39 14.70 1.45 -1.05
N ILE A 40 14.14 0.61 -1.93
CA ILE A 40 13.60 -0.70 -1.56
C ILE A 40 14.70 -1.60 -0.99
N SER A 41 15.85 -1.68 -1.67
CA SER A 41 16.97 -2.53 -1.27
C SER A 41 17.51 -2.14 0.11
N LEU A 42 17.65 -0.85 0.39
CA LEU A 42 18.18 -0.38 1.66
C LEU A 42 17.16 -0.54 2.80
N ILE A 43 15.86 -0.36 2.54
CA ILE A 43 14.80 -0.65 3.51
C ILE A 43 14.75 -2.14 3.86
N LEU A 44 14.77 -3.02 2.85
CA LEU A 44 14.74 -4.46 3.07
C LEU A 44 16.04 -4.97 3.72
N GLY A 45 17.19 -4.44 3.30
CA GLY A 45 18.50 -4.76 3.87
C GLY A 45 18.61 -4.37 5.34
N THR A 46 18.20 -3.15 5.70
CA THR A 46 18.18 -2.71 7.11
C THR A 46 17.20 -3.51 7.96
N ALA A 47 16.03 -3.85 7.42
CA ALA A 47 15.07 -4.72 8.09
C ALA A 47 15.65 -6.13 8.33
N LEU A 48 16.33 -6.70 7.33
CA LEU A 48 16.97 -8.00 7.42
C LEU A 48 18.11 -8.00 8.44
N VAL A 49 19.02 -7.03 8.38
CA VAL A 49 20.13 -6.89 9.35
C VAL A 49 19.59 -6.77 10.77
N ARG A 50 18.58 -5.92 10.98
CA ARG A 50 17.95 -5.79 12.30
C ARG A 50 17.36 -7.11 12.78
N GLU A 51 16.70 -7.84 11.90
CA GLU A 51 16.07 -9.11 12.23
C GLU A 51 17.10 -10.20 12.56
N LEU A 52 18.26 -10.19 11.88
CA LEU A 52 19.41 -11.06 12.16
C LEU A 52 20.08 -10.72 13.50
N ILE A 53 20.19 -9.44 13.85
CA ILE A 53 20.75 -8.99 15.15
C ILE A 53 19.81 -9.36 16.31
N VAL A 54 18.50 -9.16 16.12
CA VAL A 54 17.50 -9.36 17.19
C VAL A 54 17.16 -10.83 17.39
N SER A 55 17.27 -11.68 16.36
CA SER A 55 17.01 -13.12 16.50
C SER A 55 18.25 -13.83 17.10
N PRO A 56 18.20 -14.28 18.37
CA PRO A 56 19.35 -14.92 19.00
C PRO A 56 19.49 -16.36 18.48
N LYS A 57 20.54 -16.57 17.68
CA LYS A 57 20.99 -17.82 17.05
C LYS A 57 19.96 -18.50 16.11
N PRO A 58 20.39 -18.97 14.91
CA PRO A 58 19.58 -19.90 14.11
C PRO A 58 19.21 -21.08 14.99
N ALA A 59 17.96 -21.56 14.91
CA ALA A 59 17.50 -22.70 15.68
C ALA A 59 18.53 -23.83 15.51
N ALA A 60 19.29 -24.10 16.57
CA ALA A 60 20.29 -25.14 16.62
C ALA A 60 19.56 -26.49 16.67
N GLN A 61 19.03 -26.90 15.53
CA GLN A 61 18.70 -28.27 15.21
C GLN A 61 19.23 -28.51 13.81
N SER A 62 20.48 -28.96 13.77
CA SER A 62 21.06 -29.68 12.64
C SER A 62 20.18 -30.88 12.32
N ALA A 63 19.20 -30.66 11.45
CA ALA A 63 18.34 -31.71 10.97
C ALA A 63 18.09 -31.46 9.48
N ASP A 64 18.27 -32.51 8.70
CA ASP A 64 18.26 -32.60 7.24
C ASP A 64 17.29 -31.64 6.51
N VAL A 65 17.83 -30.79 5.64
CA VAL A 65 17.03 -29.94 4.73
C VAL A 65 16.60 -30.84 3.57
N ARG A 66 15.41 -31.43 3.68
CA ARG A 66 14.88 -32.32 2.65
C ARG A 66 14.78 -31.59 1.31
N ALA A 67 15.50 -32.10 0.30
CA ALA A 67 15.46 -31.58 -1.07
C ALA A 67 14.03 -31.50 -1.62
N ASP A 68 13.18 -32.49 -1.30
CA ASP A 68 11.78 -32.50 -1.69
C ASP A 68 10.98 -31.28 -1.15
N ARG A 69 11.24 -30.85 0.09
CA ARG A 69 10.55 -29.71 0.69
C ARG A 69 11.00 -28.40 0.05
N ILE A 70 12.30 -28.24 -0.19
CA ILE A 70 12.82 -27.07 -0.92
C ILE A 70 12.17 -27.02 -2.31
N LEU A 71 12.18 -28.15 -3.03
CA LEU A 71 11.60 -28.24 -4.37
C LEU A 71 10.11 -27.84 -4.37
N ASN A 72 9.31 -28.34 -3.42
CA ASN A 72 7.90 -27.97 -3.31
C ASN A 72 7.71 -26.46 -3.06
N LYS A 73 8.51 -25.88 -2.17
CA LYS A 73 8.46 -24.43 -1.92
C LYS A 73 8.92 -23.62 -3.13
N CYS A 74 9.96 -24.07 -3.84
CA CYS A 74 10.41 -23.45 -5.09
C CYS A 74 9.29 -23.45 -6.12
N LEU A 75 8.65 -24.60 -6.36
CA LEU A 75 7.51 -24.70 -7.28
C LEU A 75 6.40 -23.72 -6.91
N THR A 76 6.02 -23.68 -5.63
CA THR A 76 4.98 -22.74 -5.17
C THR A 76 5.36 -21.28 -5.39
N LEU A 77 6.58 -20.87 -5.03
CA LEU A 77 7.04 -19.49 -5.23
C LEU A 77 7.11 -19.14 -6.73
N THR A 78 7.60 -20.05 -7.57
CA THR A 78 7.65 -19.88 -9.02
C THR A 78 6.24 -19.76 -9.62
N THR A 79 5.29 -20.61 -9.22
CA THR A 79 3.89 -20.50 -9.64
C THR A 79 3.26 -19.17 -9.18
N GLY A 80 3.58 -18.71 -7.98
CA GLY A 80 3.15 -17.40 -7.48
C GLY A 80 3.68 -16.24 -8.33
N TRP A 81 4.97 -16.25 -8.67
CA TRP A 81 5.56 -15.23 -9.56
C TRP A 81 5.06 -15.32 -11.00
N LEU A 82 4.78 -16.51 -11.50
CA LEU A 82 4.12 -16.69 -12.80
C LEU A 82 2.72 -16.04 -12.77
N LEU A 83 1.95 -16.22 -11.69
CA LEU A 83 0.67 -15.55 -11.52
C LEU A 83 0.82 -14.02 -11.52
N VAL A 84 1.85 -13.48 -10.84
CA VAL A 84 2.16 -12.04 -10.86
C VAL A 84 2.39 -11.58 -12.30
N LEU A 85 3.22 -12.29 -13.08
CA LEU A 85 3.48 -11.95 -14.48
C LEU A 85 2.19 -11.97 -15.32
N VAL A 86 1.40 -13.04 -15.25
CA VAL A 86 0.16 -13.16 -16.02
C VAL A 86 -0.82 -12.04 -15.70
N VAL A 87 -1.08 -11.78 -14.41
CA VAL A 87 -1.99 -10.70 -13.99
C VAL A 87 -1.46 -9.33 -14.44
N THR A 88 -0.15 -9.11 -14.35
CA THR A 88 0.46 -7.85 -14.79
C THR A 88 0.34 -7.68 -16.30
N SER A 89 0.59 -8.71 -17.10
CA SER A 89 0.48 -8.66 -18.56
C SER A 89 -0.94 -8.36 -19.01
N ILE A 90 -1.96 -8.93 -18.35
CA ILE A 90 -3.37 -8.60 -18.60
C ILE A 90 -3.65 -7.14 -18.24
N SER A 91 -3.16 -6.67 -17.10
CA SER A 91 -3.34 -5.27 -16.69
C SER A 91 -2.65 -4.30 -17.66
N ALA A 92 -1.44 -4.63 -18.14
CA ALA A 92 -0.72 -3.85 -19.13
C ALA A 92 -1.44 -3.81 -20.48
N SER A 93 -2.04 -4.92 -20.93
CA SER A 93 -2.82 -4.96 -22.18
C SER A 93 -4.11 -4.13 -22.11
N TRP A 94 -4.59 -3.82 -20.90
CA TRP A 94 -5.65 -2.84 -20.66
C TRP A 94 -5.17 -1.40 -20.52
N GLY A 95 -3.89 -1.11 -20.81
CA GLY A 95 -3.33 0.24 -20.83
C GLY A 95 -2.87 0.77 -19.47
N VAL A 96 -2.66 -0.09 -18.47
CA VAL A 96 -2.16 0.33 -17.16
C VAL A 96 -0.64 0.56 -17.21
N ALA A 97 -0.21 1.82 -17.31
CA ALA A 97 1.20 2.20 -17.43
C ALA A 97 2.10 1.62 -16.31
N ALA A 98 1.64 1.64 -15.05
CA ALA A 98 2.39 1.06 -13.93
C ALA A 98 2.68 -0.44 -14.13
N SER A 99 1.75 -1.19 -14.73
CA SER A 99 1.95 -2.61 -15.04
C SER A 99 3.02 -2.79 -16.12
N GLN A 100 3.05 -1.91 -17.13
CA GLN A 100 4.09 -1.95 -18.16
C GLN A 100 5.48 -1.68 -17.57
N VAL A 101 5.63 -0.63 -16.76
CA VAL A 101 6.89 -0.31 -16.07
C VAL A 101 7.39 -1.51 -15.25
N PHE A 102 6.50 -2.18 -14.52
CA PHE A 102 6.87 -3.37 -13.75
C PHE A 102 7.34 -4.54 -14.64
N ILE A 103 6.71 -4.76 -15.79
CA ILE A 103 7.12 -5.80 -16.75
C ILE A 103 8.51 -5.50 -17.28
N ASP A 104 8.74 -4.27 -17.73
CA ASP A 104 10.01 -3.84 -18.33
C ASP A 104 11.18 -4.01 -17.35
N ASP A 105 10.93 -3.80 -16.05
CA ASP A 105 11.93 -3.96 -15.00
C ASP A 105 12.06 -5.41 -14.51
N LEU A 106 10.96 -6.17 -14.40
CA LEU A 106 10.99 -7.53 -13.87
C LEU A 106 11.50 -8.56 -14.88
N VAL A 107 11.11 -8.46 -16.16
CA VAL A 107 11.42 -9.47 -17.18
C VAL A 107 12.93 -9.72 -17.32
N PRO A 108 13.79 -8.68 -17.41
CA PRO A 108 15.24 -8.86 -17.44
C PRO A 108 15.80 -9.53 -16.18
N LEU A 109 15.12 -9.36 -15.04
CA LEU A 109 15.51 -9.91 -13.74
C LEU A 109 14.95 -11.31 -13.46
N LEU A 110 14.10 -11.86 -14.32
CA LEU A 110 13.50 -13.20 -14.11
C LEU A 110 14.53 -14.32 -13.93
N PRO A 111 15.62 -14.42 -14.73
CA PRO A 111 16.63 -15.45 -14.53
C PRO A 111 17.28 -15.36 -13.13
N LEU A 112 17.57 -14.13 -12.69
CA LEU A 112 18.12 -13.87 -11.37
C LEU A 112 17.11 -14.23 -10.27
N LEU A 113 15.83 -13.85 -10.43
CA LEU A 113 14.76 -14.19 -9.49
C LEU A 113 14.63 -15.71 -9.31
N LEU A 114 14.59 -16.47 -10.41
CA LEU A 114 14.51 -17.94 -10.37
C LEU A 114 15.72 -18.57 -9.67
N LEU A 115 16.90 -17.99 -9.85
CA LEU A 115 18.12 -18.41 -9.16
C LEU A 115 18.12 -18.05 -7.66
N LEU A 116 17.51 -16.93 -7.28
CA LEU A 116 17.42 -16.47 -5.90
C LEU A 116 16.32 -17.18 -5.08
N ILE A 117 15.28 -17.75 -5.71
CA ILE A 117 14.19 -18.47 -5.01
C ILE A 117 14.73 -19.61 -4.11
N PRO A 118 15.57 -20.54 -4.60
CA PRO A 118 16.16 -21.58 -3.75
C PRO A 118 16.99 -21.01 -2.60
N ALA A 119 17.80 -19.98 -2.86
CA ALA A 119 18.61 -19.32 -1.84
C ALA A 119 17.74 -18.71 -0.74
N TYR A 120 16.67 -17.99 -1.12
CA TYR A 120 15.69 -17.43 -0.20
C TYR A 120 15.04 -18.49 0.69
N ILE A 121 14.63 -19.63 0.12
CA ILE A 121 14.01 -20.73 0.87
C ILE A 121 15.00 -21.33 1.87
N VAL A 122 16.24 -21.63 1.44
CA VAL A 122 17.27 -22.21 2.30
C VAL A 122 17.60 -21.26 3.47
N ILE A 123 17.79 -19.97 3.19
CA ILE A 123 18.05 -18.96 4.22
C ILE A 123 16.87 -18.90 5.20
N THR A 124 15.64 -18.86 4.69
CA THR A 124 14.43 -18.78 5.51
C THR A 124 14.28 -20.01 6.41
N GLU A 125 14.49 -21.24 5.89
CA GLU A 125 14.42 -22.45 6.71
C GLU A 125 15.52 -22.51 7.78
N ARG A 126 16.74 -22.05 7.46
CA ARG A 126 17.84 -21.98 8.43
C ARG A 126 17.56 -20.99 9.56
N LEU A 127 16.98 -19.85 9.24
CA LEU A 127 16.71 -18.79 10.22
C LEU A 127 15.43 -19.03 11.03
N ARG A 128 14.41 -19.65 10.44
CA ARG A 128 13.07 -19.79 11.03
C ARG A 128 12.72 -21.21 11.46
N GLY A 129 13.60 -22.16 11.19
CA GLY A 129 13.37 -23.56 11.48
C GLY A 129 12.44 -24.23 10.47
N LYS A 130 12.31 -25.55 10.62
CA LYS A 130 11.50 -26.40 9.76
C LYS A 130 10.02 -26.12 10.03
N THR A 131 9.33 -25.68 9.00
CA THR A 131 7.87 -25.62 9.01
C THR A 131 7.39 -26.24 7.71
N GLU A 132 6.76 -27.41 7.81
CA GLU A 132 5.77 -27.78 6.81
C GLU A 132 4.69 -26.72 6.86
N ASP A 133 4.47 -26.08 5.72
CA ASP A 133 3.62 -24.92 5.58
C ASP A 133 2.78 -25.02 4.31
N ALA A 134 1.92 -24.02 4.12
CA ALA A 134 1.08 -23.94 2.93
C ALA A 134 1.89 -24.02 1.63
N CYS A 135 3.10 -23.44 1.59
CA CYS A 135 3.96 -23.47 0.40
C CYS A 135 4.53 -24.86 0.14
N SER A 136 4.95 -25.57 1.18
CA SER A 136 5.42 -26.96 1.04
C SER A 136 4.31 -27.90 0.57
N SER A 137 3.14 -27.83 1.22
CA SER A 137 2.02 -28.71 0.88
C SER A 137 1.44 -28.40 -0.50
N PHE A 138 1.28 -27.12 -0.86
CA PHE A 138 0.80 -26.74 -2.19
C PHE A 138 1.75 -27.21 -3.30
N GLY A 139 3.07 -27.10 -3.08
CA GLY A 139 4.05 -27.64 -4.03
C GLY A 139 4.02 -29.16 -4.15
N ALA A 140 3.71 -29.88 -3.06
CA ALA A 140 3.48 -31.32 -3.10
C ALA A 140 2.23 -31.67 -3.92
N VAL A 141 1.14 -30.89 -3.78
CA VAL A 141 -0.08 -31.02 -4.59
C VAL A 141 0.23 -30.81 -6.07
N LEU A 142 1.00 -29.79 -6.44
CA LEU A 142 1.42 -29.54 -7.83
C LEU A 142 2.22 -30.70 -8.44
N ARG A 143 2.88 -31.51 -7.61
CA ARG A 143 3.61 -32.71 -8.02
C ARG A 143 2.77 -33.99 -7.95
N GLY A 144 1.51 -33.92 -7.55
CA GLY A 144 0.64 -35.07 -7.32
C GLY A 144 1.05 -35.94 -6.11
N LYS A 145 1.85 -35.40 -5.18
CA LYS A 145 2.34 -36.12 -3.99
C LYS A 145 1.42 -36.00 -2.78
N GLU A 146 0.59 -34.97 -2.72
CA GLU A 146 -0.35 -34.71 -1.63
C GLU A 146 -1.73 -34.31 -2.18
N GLN A 147 -2.75 -34.41 -1.34
CA GLN A 147 -4.11 -33.96 -1.67
C GLN A 147 -4.32 -32.49 -1.31
N TRP A 148 -5.26 -31.85 -2.00
CA TRP A 148 -5.66 -30.48 -1.74
C TRP A 148 -6.26 -30.30 -0.34
N ASN A 149 -5.81 -29.28 0.40
CA ASN A 149 -6.35 -28.87 1.69
C ASN A 149 -6.92 -27.46 1.57
N THR A 150 -8.24 -27.37 1.46
CA THR A 150 -8.96 -26.10 1.25
C THR A 150 -8.67 -25.06 2.32
N ALA A 151 -8.56 -25.45 3.59
CA ALA A 151 -8.36 -24.48 4.69
C ALA A 151 -7.01 -23.76 4.56
N THR A 152 -5.95 -24.50 4.22
CA THR A 152 -4.59 -23.97 4.11
C THR A 152 -4.33 -23.33 2.76
N HIS A 153 -4.73 -23.99 1.67
CA HIS A 153 -4.41 -23.56 0.31
C HIS A 153 -5.25 -22.36 -0.16
N LYS A 154 -6.48 -22.20 0.33
CA LYS A 154 -7.32 -21.01 0.03
C LYS A 154 -6.60 -19.72 0.43
N THR A 155 -6.09 -19.64 1.66
CA THR A 155 -5.38 -18.45 2.15
C THR A 155 -4.11 -18.16 1.36
N LEU A 156 -3.35 -19.21 0.99
CA LEU A 156 -2.15 -19.08 0.17
C LEU A 156 -2.48 -18.52 -1.22
N ILE A 157 -3.46 -19.09 -1.92
CA ILE A 157 -3.85 -18.64 -3.26
C ILE A 157 -4.38 -17.21 -3.20
N LEU A 158 -5.29 -16.89 -2.28
CA LEU A 158 -5.80 -15.53 -2.13
C LEU A 158 -4.67 -14.54 -1.83
N SER A 159 -3.70 -14.91 -1.00
CA SER A 159 -2.53 -14.07 -0.71
C SER A 159 -1.69 -13.81 -1.98
N TRP A 160 -1.52 -14.82 -2.84
CA TRP A 160 -0.83 -14.66 -4.11
C TRP A 160 -1.62 -13.83 -5.12
N ILE A 161 -2.96 -13.95 -5.17
CA ILE A 161 -3.80 -13.10 -6.02
C ILE A 161 -3.69 -11.63 -5.57
N VAL A 162 -3.75 -11.37 -4.26
CA VAL A 162 -3.53 -10.02 -3.70
C VAL A 162 -2.16 -9.49 -4.13
N LYS A 163 -1.09 -10.29 -3.98
CA LYS A 163 0.26 -9.90 -4.39
C LYS A 163 0.37 -9.66 -5.90
N ALA A 164 -0.20 -10.53 -6.72
CA ALA A 164 -0.20 -10.43 -8.17
C ALA A 164 -0.88 -9.16 -8.66
N PHE A 165 -1.96 -8.74 -8.00
CA PHE A 165 -2.62 -7.48 -8.32
C PHE A 165 -1.82 -6.26 -7.83
N PHE A 166 -1.34 -6.27 -6.58
CA PHE A 166 -0.81 -5.06 -5.95
C PHE A 166 0.70 -4.84 -6.09
N ILE A 167 1.54 -5.86 -6.18
CA ILE A 167 3.00 -5.67 -6.34
C ILE A 167 3.31 -4.81 -7.58
N PRO A 168 2.79 -5.14 -8.78
CA PRO A 168 3.07 -4.37 -9.98
C PRO A 168 2.54 -2.94 -9.89
N LEU A 169 1.33 -2.79 -9.35
CA LEU A 169 0.70 -1.48 -9.19
C LEU A 169 1.46 -0.59 -8.21
N MET A 170 1.90 -1.11 -7.06
CA MET A 170 2.64 -0.30 -6.08
C MET A 170 4.02 0.08 -6.62
N TYR A 171 4.77 -0.88 -7.19
CA TYR A 171 6.10 -0.63 -7.73
C TYR A 171 6.06 0.30 -8.96
N GLY A 172 5.22 -0.01 -9.95
CA GLY A 172 5.17 0.76 -11.19
C GLY A 172 4.72 2.20 -10.96
N ASN A 173 3.69 2.42 -10.13
CA ASN A 173 3.29 3.77 -9.77
C ASN A 173 4.37 4.48 -8.95
N LEU A 174 5.16 3.77 -8.14
CA LEU A 174 6.24 4.37 -7.37
C LEU A 174 7.31 4.95 -8.31
N VAL A 175 7.70 4.19 -9.33
CA VAL A 175 8.64 4.67 -10.36
C VAL A 175 8.07 5.91 -11.06
N LEU A 176 6.81 5.85 -11.51
CA LEU A 176 6.14 6.98 -12.18
C LEU A 176 6.00 8.21 -11.26
N ALA A 177 5.74 8.01 -9.97
CA ALA A 177 5.65 9.09 -8.99
C ALA A 177 7.02 9.72 -8.71
N CYS A 178 8.07 8.91 -8.59
CA CYS A 178 9.44 9.39 -8.45
C CYS A 178 9.90 10.17 -9.68
N GLU A 179 9.58 9.71 -10.89
CA GLU A 179 9.83 10.44 -12.13
C GLU A 179 9.13 11.80 -12.13
N LYS A 180 7.83 11.83 -11.77
CA LYS A 180 7.09 13.08 -11.62
C LYS A 180 7.70 14.01 -10.58
N LEU A 181 8.20 13.47 -9.47
CA LEU A 181 8.86 14.26 -8.43
C LEU A 181 10.16 14.89 -8.94
N LEU A 182 10.95 14.14 -9.71
CA LEU A 182 12.18 14.66 -10.35
C LEU A 182 11.86 15.77 -11.35
N ILE A 183 10.81 15.62 -12.16
CA ILE A 183 10.34 16.65 -13.10
C ILE A 183 9.90 17.94 -12.38
N LEU A 184 9.23 17.83 -11.23
CA LEU A 184 8.86 18.98 -10.41
C LEU A 184 10.06 19.69 -9.76
N GLY A 185 11.24 19.06 -9.82
CA GLY A 185 12.45 19.53 -9.22
C GLY A 185 12.70 18.94 -7.83
N VAL A 186 13.97 18.99 -7.46
CA VAL A 186 14.51 18.45 -6.22
C VAL A 186 13.86 19.04 -4.98
N LEU A 187 13.79 20.36 -4.94
CA LEU A 187 13.23 21.13 -3.84
C LEU A 187 11.93 21.77 -4.29
N PRO A 188 10.95 21.88 -3.37
CA PRO A 188 9.71 22.58 -3.68
C PRO A 188 10.02 24.05 -4.02
N GLN A 189 9.44 24.53 -5.11
CA GLN A 189 9.47 25.94 -5.49
C GLN A 189 8.17 26.62 -5.08
N MET A 190 8.20 27.94 -4.92
CA MET A 190 7.05 28.71 -4.42
C MET A 190 5.78 28.53 -5.26
N HIS A 191 5.90 28.27 -6.57
CA HIS A 191 4.75 28.09 -7.45
C HIS A 191 4.22 26.65 -7.50
N ASN A 192 5.00 25.65 -7.05
CA ASN A 192 4.63 24.22 -7.17
C ASN A 192 4.67 23.44 -5.85
N TRP A 193 4.97 24.09 -4.72
CA TRP A 193 5.24 23.41 -3.45
C TRP A 193 4.12 22.46 -2.98
N VAL A 194 2.85 22.79 -3.22
CA VAL A 194 1.72 21.90 -2.86
C VAL A 194 1.72 20.66 -3.74
N ALA A 195 1.86 20.83 -5.06
CA ALA A 195 1.93 19.72 -5.99
C ALA A 195 3.13 18.81 -5.67
N TRP A 196 4.29 19.42 -5.41
CA TRP A 196 5.51 18.73 -4.98
C TRP A 196 5.26 17.92 -3.69
N PHE A 197 4.64 18.53 -2.68
CA PHE A 197 4.33 17.87 -1.41
C PHE A 197 3.34 16.71 -1.58
N VAL A 198 2.34 16.88 -2.46
CA VAL A 198 1.39 15.83 -2.79
C VAL A 198 2.09 14.64 -3.44
N VAL A 199 2.94 14.89 -4.45
CA VAL A 199 3.71 13.85 -5.14
C VAL A 199 4.70 13.18 -4.20
N LEU A 200 5.38 13.92 -3.32
CA LEU A 200 6.25 13.33 -2.30
C LEU A 200 5.47 12.34 -1.40
N GLY A 201 4.31 12.75 -0.89
CA GLY A 201 3.49 11.85 -0.07
C GLY A 201 3.02 10.62 -0.84
N LEU A 202 2.75 10.75 -2.15
CA LEU A 202 2.45 9.63 -3.04
C LEU A 202 3.65 8.67 -3.18
N CYS A 203 4.87 9.19 -3.39
CA CYS A 203 6.07 8.36 -3.41
C CYS A 203 6.23 7.58 -2.09
N ILE A 204 5.94 8.21 -0.96
CA ILE A 204 6.04 7.55 0.35
C ILE A 204 4.99 6.46 0.52
N ASP A 205 3.73 6.75 0.17
CA ASP A 205 2.65 5.77 0.30
C ASP A 205 2.89 4.54 -0.59
N LEU A 206 3.38 4.74 -1.81
CA LEU A 206 3.68 3.68 -2.77
C LEU A 206 4.94 2.91 -2.38
N LEU A 207 5.96 3.56 -1.80
CA LEU A 207 7.15 2.90 -1.27
C LEU A 207 6.81 1.98 -0.11
N VAL A 208 6.00 2.45 0.85
CA VAL A 208 5.48 1.60 1.92
C VAL A 208 4.66 0.45 1.34
N GLY A 209 3.83 0.72 0.33
CA GLY A 209 3.06 -0.28 -0.40
C GLY A 209 3.94 -1.38 -1.00
N ALA A 210 4.90 -1.00 -1.84
CA ALA A 210 5.79 -1.90 -2.55
C ALA A 210 6.60 -2.77 -1.57
N VAL A 211 7.26 -2.14 -0.59
CA VAL A 211 8.03 -2.85 0.42
C VAL A 211 7.13 -3.76 1.26
N GLY A 212 5.93 -3.30 1.62
CA GLY A 212 4.93 -4.08 2.36
C GLY A 212 4.61 -5.41 1.68
N TYR A 213 4.34 -5.39 0.38
CA TYR A 213 4.06 -6.62 -0.37
C TYR A 213 5.29 -7.48 -0.64
N ILE A 214 6.43 -6.89 -1.01
CA ILE A 214 7.68 -7.63 -1.28
C ILE A 214 8.18 -8.33 -0.02
N SER A 215 8.08 -7.67 1.13
CA SER A 215 8.52 -8.22 2.41
C SER A 215 7.59 -9.28 2.99
N ALA A 216 6.40 -9.51 2.41
CA ALA A 216 5.37 -10.39 2.95
C ALA A 216 5.78 -11.88 2.94
N GLY A 217 6.49 -12.30 3.98
CA GLY A 217 6.96 -13.66 4.15
C GLY A 217 7.64 -13.89 5.50
N LYS A 218 8.09 -15.13 5.69
CA LYS A 218 8.66 -15.63 6.96
C LYS A 218 10.00 -15.00 7.32
N LEU A 219 10.76 -14.57 6.31
CA LEU A 219 12.09 -14.00 6.52
C LEU A 219 12.05 -12.78 7.45
N LEU A 220 11.07 -11.90 7.31
CA LEU A 220 10.94 -10.66 8.11
C LEU A 220 9.82 -10.71 9.16
N ARG A 221 9.19 -11.88 9.38
CA ARG A 221 8.05 -12.07 10.30
C ARG A 221 6.88 -11.13 9.99
N THR A 222 6.58 -10.96 8.71
CA THR A 222 5.49 -10.13 8.21
C THR A 222 4.55 -10.97 7.34
N GLU A 223 4.34 -12.23 7.69
CA GLU A 223 3.47 -13.14 6.97
C GLU A 223 2.02 -12.62 6.91
N VAL A 224 1.31 -13.03 5.86
CA VAL A 224 -0.13 -12.90 5.78
C VAL A 224 -0.76 -13.94 6.71
N ILE A 225 -1.46 -13.46 7.74
CA ILE A 225 -2.17 -14.31 8.71
C ILE A 225 -3.53 -14.71 8.12
N SER A 226 -4.23 -13.77 7.49
CA SER A 226 -5.49 -14.03 6.79
C SER A 226 -5.70 -13.08 5.61
N VAL A 227 -6.62 -13.46 4.73
CA VAL A 227 -7.13 -12.63 3.65
C VAL A 227 -8.65 -12.52 3.81
N ASP A 228 -9.23 -11.36 3.52
CA ASP A 228 -10.70 -11.21 3.43
C ASP A 228 -11.20 -12.14 2.33
N ASP A 229 -12.14 -13.00 2.68
CA ASP A 229 -12.70 -14.00 1.79
C ASP A 229 -14.09 -13.62 1.27
N SER A 230 -14.51 -12.36 1.44
CA SER A 230 -15.77 -11.86 0.93
C SER A 230 -15.66 -11.20 -0.44
N TRP A 231 -16.63 -11.51 -1.29
CA TRP A 231 -16.79 -10.84 -2.58
C TRP A 231 -16.85 -9.31 -2.47
N LEU A 232 -17.67 -8.78 -1.54
CA LEU A 232 -17.85 -7.33 -1.39
C LEU A 232 -16.54 -6.64 -0.95
N GLY A 233 -15.75 -7.25 -0.06
CA GLY A 233 -14.46 -6.72 0.35
C GLY A 233 -13.50 -6.58 -0.83
N TRP A 234 -13.43 -7.61 -1.68
CA TRP A 234 -12.63 -7.60 -2.89
C TRP A 234 -13.10 -6.55 -3.90
N VAL A 235 -14.38 -6.52 -4.26
CA VAL A 235 -14.91 -5.57 -5.24
C VAL A 235 -14.63 -4.13 -4.82
N VAL A 236 -15.03 -3.75 -3.60
CA VAL A 236 -14.89 -2.37 -3.12
C VAL A 236 -13.42 -1.97 -2.97
N CYS A 237 -12.53 -2.93 -2.69
CA CYS A 237 -11.09 -2.69 -2.70
C CYS A 237 -10.55 -2.48 -4.13
N LEU A 238 -10.84 -3.40 -5.05
CA LEU A 238 -10.26 -3.41 -6.40
C LEU A 238 -10.73 -2.22 -7.25
N VAL A 239 -11.98 -1.77 -7.10
CA VAL A 239 -12.48 -0.56 -7.82
C VAL A 239 -11.72 0.71 -7.46
N CYS A 240 -10.95 0.73 -6.36
CA CYS A 240 -10.11 1.86 -5.98
C CYS A 240 -8.76 1.90 -6.74
N TYR A 241 -8.46 0.92 -7.59
CA TYR A 241 -7.18 0.78 -8.27
C TYR A 241 -7.37 0.59 -9.78
N ALA A 242 -6.37 0.97 -10.57
CA ALA A 242 -6.35 0.65 -12.00
C ALA A 242 -6.36 -0.87 -12.21
N PRO A 243 -7.01 -1.38 -13.28
CA PRO A 243 -7.76 -0.63 -14.30
C PRO A 243 -9.16 -0.18 -13.84
N PHE A 244 -9.72 -0.81 -12.80
CA PHE A 244 -11.13 -0.65 -12.44
C PHE A 244 -11.51 0.77 -12.05
N PHE A 245 -10.60 1.49 -11.41
CA PHE A 245 -10.80 2.88 -11.02
C PHE A 245 -11.07 3.80 -12.21
N GLN A 246 -10.60 3.47 -13.42
CA GLN A 246 -10.88 4.26 -14.62
C GLN A 246 -12.39 4.30 -14.92
N TYR A 247 -13.11 3.21 -14.70
CA TYR A 247 -14.57 3.16 -14.87
C TYR A 247 -15.31 3.92 -13.78
N VAL A 248 -14.79 3.92 -12.55
CA VAL A 248 -15.31 4.78 -11.46
C VAL A 248 -15.11 6.24 -11.84
N LYS A 249 -13.94 6.59 -12.40
CA LYS A 249 -13.62 7.95 -12.85
C LYS A 249 -14.65 8.49 -13.85
N LEU A 250 -15.13 7.67 -14.79
CA LEU A 250 -16.19 8.07 -15.74
C LEU A 250 -17.46 8.62 -15.06
N LEU A 251 -17.75 8.16 -13.84
CA LEU A 251 -18.92 8.58 -13.06
C LEU A 251 -18.60 9.68 -12.03
N THR A 252 -17.32 9.85 -11.67
CA THR A 252 -16.90 10.71 -10.56
C THR A 252 -16.01 11.88 -10.97
N GLU A 253 -15.61 11.94 -12.23
CA GLU A 253 -14.80 13.03 -12.79
C GLU A 253 -15.54 14.36 -12.68
N GLN A 254 -14.80 15.39 -12.30
CA GLN A 254 -15.34 16.74 -12.23
C GLN A 254 -15.64 17.25 -13.64
N LYS A 255 -16.66 18.10 -13.77
CA LYS A 255 -17.08 18.68 -15.06
C LYS A 255 -16.16 19.78 -15.56
N ASP A 256 -15.30 20.26 -14.68
CA ASP A 256 -14.24 21.23 -14.92
C ASP A 256 -12.88 20.63 -14.56
N GLU A 257 -11.80 21.31 -14.98
CA GLU A 257 -10.42 20.94 -14.64
C GLU A 257 -9.84 21.83 -13.52
N LEU A 258 -10.69 22.62 -12.85
CA LEU A 258 -10.23 23.60 -11.87
C LEU A 258 -9.91 22.92 -10.54
N LEU A 259 -8.92 23.47 -9.87
CA LEU A 259 -8.50 23.06 -8.54
C LEU A 259 -8.60 24.25 -7.57
N TRP A 260 -8.36 23.96 -6.30
CA TRP A 260 -8.39 24.98 -5.25
C TRP A 260 -7.42 26.16 -5.49
N THR A 261 -6.33 25.93 -6.22
CA THR A 261 -5.36 26.98 -6.63
C THR A 261 -5.92 27.92 -7.69
N ASP A 262 -6.94 27.51 -8.45
CA ASP A 262 -7.62 28.37 -9.42
C ASP A 262 -8.71 29.22 -8.75
N TRP A 263 -9.15 28.81 -7.55
CA TRP A 263 -10.11 29.53 -6.73
C TRP A 263 -9.47 30.58 -5.82
N LEU A 264 -8.37 30.20 -5.15
CA LEU A 264 -7.71 31.04 -4.15
C LEU A 264 -6.33 31.46 -4.61
N SER A 265 -6.01 32.75 -4.43
CA SER A 265 -4.70 33.30 -4.77
C SER A 265 -3.83 33.53 -3.52
N PRO A 266 -2.48 33.45 -3.61
CA PRO A 266 -1.58 33.57 -2.46
C PRO A 266 -1.69 34.88 -1.66
N GLU A 267 -2.25 35.93 -2.26
CA GLU A 267 -2.50 37.24 -1.61
C GLU A 267 -3.64 37.16 -0.58
N GLN A 268 -4.48 36.12 -0.64
CA GLN A 268 -5.63 35.97 0.24
C GLN A 268 -5.27 35.11 1.47
N PRO A 269 -5.57 35.55 2.71
CA PRO A 269 -5.33 34.73 3.91
C PRO A 269 -6.01 33.35 3.87
N LEU A 270 -7.17 33.26 3.19
CA LEU A 270 -7.92 32.01 3.03
C LEU A 270 -7.10 30.96 2.25
N TYR A 271 -6.27 31.37 1.29
CA TYR A 271 -5.38 30.46 0.55
C TYR A 271 -4.50 29.66 1.50
N TRP A 272 -3.87 30.33 2.47
CA TRP A 272 -2.95 29.69 3.42
C TRP A 272 -3.66 28.77 4.40
N ILE A 273 -4.87 29.14 4.84
CA ILE A 273 -5.71 28.27 5.68
C ILE A 273 -6.09 27.02 4.89
N TRP A 274 -6.53 27.18 3.63
CA TRP A 274 -6.95 26.07 2.79
C TRP A 274 -5.78 25.12 2.45
N ALA A 275 -4.63 25.69 2.08
CA ALA A 275 -3.40 24.96 1.85
C ALA A 275 -2.96 24.18 3.10
N ALA A 276 -3.04 24.79 4.29
CA ALA A 276 -2.72 24.11 5.55
C ALA A 276 -3.65 22.91 5.82
N LEU A 277 -4.95 23.01 5.48
CA LEU A 277 -5.90 21.90 5.61
C LEU A 277 -5.57 20.76 4.63
N ILE A 278 -5.27 21.08 3.36
CA ILE A 278 -4.86 20.10 2.34
C ILE A 278 -3.58 19.38 2.77
N VAL A 279 -2.55 20.12 3.15
CA VAL A 279 -1.26 19.59 3.61
C VAL A 279 -1.44 18.73 4.86
N SER A 280 -2.27 19.15 5.81
CA SER A 280 -2.56 18.37 7.01
C SER A 280 -3.29 17.07 6.71
N ALA A 281 -4.32 17.11 5.85
CA ALA A 281 -5.05 15.93 5.42
C ALA A 281 -4.14 14.94 4.68
N TRP A 282 -3.30 15.45 3.79
CA TRP A 282 -2.31 14.63 3.10
C TRP A 282 -1.28 14.07 4.07
N THR A 283 -0.72 14.87 4.97
CA THR A 283 0.21 14.42 6.04
C THR A 283 -0.35 13.26 6.86
N ILE A 284 -1.59 13.36 7.31
CA ILE A 284 -2.27 12.28 8.04
C ILE A 284 -2.36 11.02 7.17
N HIS A 285 -2.57 11.17 5.86
CA HIS A 285 -2.65 10.05 4.92
C HIS A 285 -1.35 9.24 4.89
N TRP A 286 -0.23 9.84 4.49
CA TRP A 286 1.02 9.09 4.34
C TRP A 286 1.67 8.72 5.68
N LEU A 287 1.41 9.45 6.78
CA LEU A 287 1.75 8.98 8.13
C LEU A 287 0.99 7.71 8.52
N SER A 288 -0.25 7.53 8.04
CA SER A 288 -1.00 6.30 8.26
C SER A 288 -0.39 5.12 7.51
N PHE A 289 0.13 5.34 6.30
CA PHE A 289 0.90 4.32 5.58
C PHE A 289 2.19 3.96 6.32
N ILE A 290 3.01 4.95 6.70
CA ILE A 290 4.24 4.72 7.48
C ILE A 290 3.95 3.91 8.76
N ALA A 291 2.79 4.10 9.40
CA ALA A 291 2.39 3.34 10.59
C ALA A 291 2.29 1.82 10.34
N PHE A 292 1.87 1.39 9.14
CA PHE A 292 1.90 -0.02 8.75
C PHE A 292 3.33 -0.54 8.53
N GLY A 293 4.19 0.29 7.92
CA GLY A 293 5.55 -0.09 7.53
C GLY A 293 5.58 -1.37 6.69
N LEU A 294 6.45 -2.32 7.03
CA LEU A 294 6.62 -3.59 6.31
C LEU A 294 5.37 -4.50 6.31
N ARG A 295 4.36 -4.20 7.14
CA ARG A 295 3.13 -4.99 7.24
C ARG A 295 2.00 -4.47 6.37
N PHE A 296 2.20 -3.36 5.64
CA PHE A 296 1.17 -2.83 4.77
C PHE A 296 0.72 -3.87 3.74
N SER A 297 -0.59 -4.06 3.60
CA SER A 297 -1.21 -4.87 2.56
C SER A 297 -2.72 -4.63 2.57
N ASN A 298 -3.33 -4.61 1.39
CA ASN A 298 -4.78 -4.56 1.23
C ASN A 298 -5.39 -5.95 1.42
N LEU A 299 -6.63 -6.00 1.89
CA LEU A 299 -7.43 -7.24 2.04
C LEU A 299 -6.83 -8.28 2.99
N THR A 300 -5.73 -8.00 3.69
CA THR A 300 -5.07 -8.98 4.55
C THR A 300 -4.97 -8.51 6.00
N TYR A 301 -4.84 -9.48 6.91
CA TYR A 301 -4.41 -9.24 8.28
C TYR A 301 -2.97 -9.71 8.44
N ARG A 302 -2.10 -8.81 8.91
CA ARG A 302 -0.66 -9.04 9.16
C ARG A 302 -0.23 -8.58 10.56
N GLY A 303 -1.22 -8.49 11.45
CA GLY A 303 -1.08 -7.94 12.81
C GLY A 303 -1.71 -6.56 12.96
N LEU A 304 -2.20 -6.28 14.16
CA LEU A 304 -2.87 -5.02 14.50
C LEU A 304 -1.91 -3.82 14.45
N ILE A 305 -2.39 -2.70 13.90
CA ILE A 305 -1.75 -1.39 13.95
C ILE A 305 -2.64 -0.44 14.76
N ASP A 306 -2.19 -0.07 15.97
CA ASP A 306 -2.94 0.82 16.89
C ASP A 306 -2.12 2.06 17.31
N ARG A 307 -1.07 2.38 16.54
CA ARG A 307 -0.11 3.45 16.82
C ARG A 307 -0.15 4.53 15.73
N GLY A 308 0.33 5.72 16.05
CA GLY A 308 0.32 6.84 15.11
C GLY A 308 -1.09 7.38 14.90
N PRO A 309 -1.48 7.71 13.65
CA PRO A 309 -2.85 8.15 13.34
C PRO A 309 -3.94 7.16 13.79
N TYR A 310 -3.64 5.85 13.79
CA TYR A 310 -4.54 4.79 14.26
C TYR A 310 -4.87 4.87 15.76
N LYS A 311 -4.14 5.66 16.56
CA LYS A 311 -4.53 5.93 17.96
C LYS A 311 -5.84 6.71 18.06
N TYR A 312 -6.21 7.48 17.03
CA TYR A 312 -7.33 8.43 17.08
C TYR A 312 -8.57 7.95 16.32
N CYS A 313 -8.40 7.17 15.25
CA CYS A 313 -9.51 6.60 14.50
C CYS A 313 -9.10 5.30 13.81
N LYS A 314 -10.10 4.49 13.41
CA LYS A 314 -9.87 3.17 12.79
C LYS A 314 -9.29 3.26 11.37
N HIS A 315 -9.65 4.29 10.61
CA HIS A 315 -9.27 4.45 9.20
C HIS A 315 -8.80 5.88 8.89
N PRO A 316 -7.69 6.34 9.47
CA PRO A 316 -7.19 7.71 9.31
C PRO A 316 -6.85 8.02 7.85
N SER A 317 -6.24 7.08 7.12
CA SER A 317 -5.89 7.24 5.71
C SER A 317 -7.11 7.46 4.81
N TYR A 318 -8.21 6.73 5.05
CA TYR A 318 -9.43 6.86 4.24
C TYR A 318 -10.14 8.19 4.53
N LEU A 319 -10.24 8.57 5.80
CA LEU A 319 -10.84 9.84 6.19
C LEU A 319 -10.06 11.02 5.62
N SER A 320 -8.74 11.04 5.83
CA SER A 320 -7.91 12.16 5.40
C SER A 320 -7.77 12.25 3.88
N LYS A 321 -7.79 11.11 3.16
CA LYS A 321 -7.84 11.10 1.69
C LYS A 321 -9.13 11.70 1.15
N ASN A 322 -10.27 11.40 1.77
CA ASN A 322 -11.53 12.02 1.36
C ASN A 322 -11.49 13.53 1.60
N ILE A 323 -11.08 13.98 2.79
CA ILE A 323 -10.93 15.41 3.09
C ILE A 323 -10.00 16.08 2.06
N PHE A 324 -8.87 15.46 1.75
CA PHE A 324 -7.94 15.95 0.73
C PHE A 324 -8.63 16.15 -0.62
N TRP A 325 -9.40 15.17 -1.12
CA TRP A 325 -10.07 15.31 -2.42
C TRP A 325 -11.11 16.44 -2.42
N TRP A 326 -11.96 16.53 -1.39
CA TRP A 326 -12.94 17.62 -1.25
C TRP A 326 -12.29 19.00 -1.24
N LEU A 327 -11.18 19.15 -0.52
CA LEU A 327 -10.45 20.42 -0.46
C LEU A 327 -9.68 20.71 -1.75
N ASN A 328 -9.14 19.69 -2.42
CA ASN A 328 -8.32 19.88 -3.61
C ASN A 328 -9.14 20.15 -4.86
N THR A 329 -10.27 19.45 -5.05
CA THR A 329 -11.11 19.58 -6.25
C THR A 329 -12.15 20.68 -6.15
N VAL A 330 -12.42 21.23 -4.95
CA VAL A 330 -13.37 22.35 -4.74
C VAL A 330 -14.64 22.24 -5.60
N PRO A 331 -15.46 21.19 -5.44
CA PRO A 331 -16.50 20.78 -6.41
C PRO A 331 -17.63 21.80 -6.64
N PHE A 332 -17.61 22.92 -5.92
CA PHE A 332 -18.54 24.04 -6.02
C PHE A 332 -17.99 25.21 -6.85
N TYR A 333 -16.68 25.24 -7.16
CA TYR A 333 -16.02 26.29 -7.92
C TYR A 333 -16.08 25.99 -9.42
N GLY A 334 -16.11 27.03 -10.26
CA GLY A 334 -16.16 26.85 -11.72
C GLY A 334 -17.46 26.31 -12.30
N VAL A 335 -18.50 26.18 -11.48
CA VAL A 335 -19.73 25.49 -11.87
C VAL A 335 -20.65 26.41 -12.70
N LEU A 336 -20.91 26.01 -13.95
CA LEU A 336 -21.72 26.77 -14.91
C LEU A 336 -23.22 26.46 -14.85
N SER A 337 -23.61 25.30 -14.30
CA SER A 337 -25.00 24.87 -14.22
C SER A 337 -25.28 24.06 -12.94
N PHE A 338 -26.55 24.01 -12.51
CA PHE A 338 -26.95 23.16 -11.38
C PHE A 338 -26.70 21.67 -11.64
N SER A 339 -26.80 21.22 -12.90
CA SER A 339 -26.47 19.84 -13.28
C SER A 339 -25.00 19.52 -13.06
N ASP A 340 -24.09 20.44 -13.40
CA ASP A 340 -22.67 20.24 -13.18
C ASP A 340 -22.33 20.24 -11.70
N PHE A 341 -22.98 21.10 -10.92
CA PHE A 341 -22.86 21.13 -9.46
C PHE A 341 -23.28 19.78 -8.86
N ALA A 342 -24.45 19.28 -9.25
CA ALA A 342 -24.98 18.01 -8.79
C ALA A 342 -24.08 16.84 -9.20
N ALA A 343 -23.51 16.87 -10.40
CA ALA A 343 -22.58 15.86 -10.88
C ALA A 343 -21.26 15.87 -10.09
N ASN A 344 -20.65 17.03 -9.86
CA ASN A 344 -19.40 17.18 -9.11
C ASN A 344 -19.56 16.69 -7.66
N ILE A 345 -20.60 17.18 -6.96
CA ILE A 345 -20.93 16.78 -5.59
C ILE A 345 -21.30 15.30 -5.52
N GLY A 346 -22.11 14.81 -6.45
CA GLY A 346 -22.54 13.41 -6.51
C GLY A 346 -21.37 12.45 -6.77
N GLY A 347 -20.49 12.80 -7.71
CA GLY A 347 -19.28 12.04 -8.02
C GLY A 347 -18.35 11.93 -6.82
N LEU A 348 -18.08 13.04 -6.14
CA LEU A 348 -17.20 13.03 -4.97
C LEU A 348 -17.85 12.36 -3.73
N SER A 349 -19.17 12.44 -3.62
CA SER A 349 -19.94 11.68 -2.63
C SER A 349 -19.88 10.17 -2.91
N LEU A 350 -19.90 9.75 -4.18
CA LEU A 350 -19.72 8.35 -4.57
C LEU A 350 -18.32 7.84 -4.23
N VAL A 351 -17.27 8.64 -4.46
CA VAL A 351 -15.90 8.30 -4.02
C VAL A 351 -15.86 8.13 -2.49
N SER A 352 -16.46 9.06 -1.74
CA SER A 352 -16.58 8.96 -0.29
C SER A 352 -17.30 7.68 0.16
N LEU A 353 -18.37 7.31 -0.53
CA LEU A 353 -19.13 6.09 -0.27
C LEU A 353 -18.30 4.83 -0.50
N ILE A 354 -17.52 4.77 -1.59
CA ILE A 354 -16.62 3.64 -1.87
C ILE A 354 -15.62 3.45 -0.73
N TYR A 355 -14.98 4.53 -0.25
CA TYR A 355 -14.03 4.44 0.88
C TYR A 355 -14.72 4.10 2.20
N TYR A 356 -15.95 4.56 2.42
CA TYR A 356 -16.76 4.15 3.57
C TYR A 356 -17.06 2.65 3.54
N LEU A 357 -17.52 2.13 2.39
CA LEU A 357 -17.79 0.70 2.20
C LEU A 357 -16.52 -0.12 2.40
N ARG A 358 -15.37 0.35 1.88
CA ARG A 358 -14.06 -0.29 2.05
C ARG A 358 -13.68 -0.37 3.52
N ALA A 359 -13.87 0.70 4.28
CA ALA A 359 -13.65 0.69 5.72
C ALA A 359 -14.52 -0.38 6.38
N LYS A 360 -15.82 -0.44 6.07
CA LYS A 360 -16.74 -1.40 6.69
C LYS A 360 -16.45 -2.86 6.35
N THR A 361 -16.07 -3.16 5.10
CA THR A 361 -15.70 -4.52 4.72
C THR A 361 -14.41 -4.96 5.41
N GLU A 362 -13.43 -4.06 5.51
CA GLU A 362 -12.18 -4.28 6.25
C GLU A 362 -12.44 -4.50 7.75
N GLU A 363 -13.25 -3.65 8.41
CA GLU A 363 -13.63 -3.85 9.81
C GLU A 363 -14.30 -5.20 10.04
N ARG A 364 -15.19 -5.63 9.12
CA ARG A 364 -15.88 -6.92 9.19
C ARG A 364 -14.89 -8.09 9.14
N HIS A 365 -13.88 -8.01 8.28
CA HIS A 365 -12.80 -9.00 8.26
C HIS A 365 -11.98 -8.97 9.56
N LEU A 366 -11.56 -7.78 9.99
CA LEU A 366 -10.66 -7.61 11.14
C LEU A 366 -11.32 -7.95 12.49
N ARG A 367 -12.64 -7.80 12.63
CA ARG A 367 -13.39 -8.17 13.85
C ARG A 367 -13.28 -9.65 14.23
N ARG A 368 -12.83 -10.51 13.31
CA ARG A 368 -12.52 -11.92 13.59
C ARG A 368 -11.34 -12.08 14.56
N PHE A 369 -10.52 -11.03 14.72
CA PHE A 369 -9.36 -11.03 15.62
C PHE A 369 -9.66 -10.32 16.94
N SER A 370 -9.40 -11.01 18.05
CA SER A 370 -9.66 -10.51 19.42
C SER A 370 -8.96 -9.19 19.72
N GLU A 371 -7.71 -9.03 19.25
CA GLU A 371 -6.91 -7.80 19.39
C GLU A 371 -7.59 -6.60 18.72
N TYR A 372 -8.10 -6.80 17.49
CA TYR A 372 -8.81 -5.74 16.77
C TYR A 372 -10.15 -5.42 17.43
N ALA A 373 -10.91 -6.41 17.89
CA ALA A 373 -12.14 -6.19 18.62
C ALA A 373 -11.91 -5.41 19.94
N ALA A 374 -10.80 -5.67 20.64
CA ALA A 374 -10.40 -4.89 21.80
C ALA A 374 -10.04 -3.44 21.41
N TYR A 375 -9.28 -3.25 20.33
CA TYR A 375 -8.92 -1.93 19.82
C TYR A 375 -10.14 -1.10 19.39
N ALA A 376 -11.08 -1.70 18.66
CA ALA A 376 -12.32 -1.05 18.25
C ALA A 376 -13.13 -0.56 19.46
N ARG A 377 -13.29 -1.41 20.49
CA ARG A 377 -13.95 -1.04 21.75
C ARG A 377 -13.24 0.11 22.48
N ARG A 378 -11.89 0.09 22.53
CA ARG A 378 -11.11 1.19 23.13
C ARG A 378 -11.37 2.52 22.42
N LEU A 379 -11.39 2.51 21.08
CA LEU A 379 -11.66 3.72 20.30
C LEU A 379 -13.09 4.21 20.44
N GLU A 380 -14.07 3.31 20.47
CA GLU A 380 -15.46 3.70 20.73
C GLU A 380 -15.56 4.47 22.04
N ASN A 381 -14.97 3.94 23.12
CA ASN A 381 -14.93 4.56 24.45
C ASN A 381 -14.14 5.88 24.53
N THR A 382 -13.17 6.09 23.62
CA THR A 382 -12.33 7.30 23.59
C THR A 382 -12.83 8.34 22.58
N SER A 383 -13.74 7.95 21.69
CA SER A 383 -14.18 8.79 20.58
C SER A 383 -14.81 10.09 21.07
N LEU A 384 -14.43 11.21 20.42
CA LEU A 384 -15.05 12.52 20.64
C LEU A 384 -16.58 12.46 20.48
N TRP A 385 -17.08 11.55 19.64
CA TRP A 385 -18.51 11.34 19.43
C TRP A 385 -19.24 10.87 20.70
N LEU A 386 -18.63 10.04 21.56
CA LEU A 386 -19.22 9.74 22.88
C LEU A 386 -19.19 10.95 23.83
N ARG A 387 -18.17 11.81 23.75
CA ARG A 387 -18.10 13.04 24.54
C ARG A 387 -19.16 14.05 24.09
N VAL A 388 -19.38 14.17 22.78
CA VAL A 388 -20.45 14.98 22.19
C VAL A 388 -21.83 14.37 22.48
N ARG A 389 -21.99 13.04 22.41
CA ARG A 389 -23.24 12.35 22.77
C ARG A 389 -23.57 12.41 24.25
N ALA A 390 -22.57 12.46 25.12
CA ALA A 390 -22.76 12.70 26.55
C ALA A 390 -23.29 14.12 26.84
N TRP A 391 -23.06 15.06 25.92
CA TRP A 391 -23.58 16.43 25.97
C TRP A 391 -24.94 16.59 25.28
N MET A 392 -25.40 15.61 24.49
CA MET A 392 -26.74 15.62 23.92
C MET A 392 -27.77 15.18 24.98
N PRO A 393 -28.88 15.92 25.18
CA PRO A 393 -29.92 15.52 26.12
C PRO A 393 -30.39 14.11 25.78
N ARG A 394 -30.34 13.20 26.75
CA ARG A 394 -31.03 11.91 26.63
C ARG A 394 -32.52 12.25 26.64
N GLY A 395 -33.16 12.21 25.48
CA GLY A 395 -34.61 12.29 25.39
C GLY A 395 -35.21 11.26 26.34
N SER A 396 -35.92 11.75 27.36
CA SER A 396 -36.69 10.95 28.29
C SER A 396 -37.83 10.29 27.51
N HIS A 397 -37.66 9.03 27.12
CA HIS A 397 -38.81 8.18 26.83
C HIS A 397 -39.41 7.77 28.17
N ALA A 398 -40.44 8.51 28.58
CA ALA A 398 -41.48 8.04 29.49
C ALA A 398 -42.56 7.31 28.69
#